data_AF-A0A6N7V8J4-F1
#
_entry.id   AF-A0A6N7V8J4-F1
#
_cell.length_a   1.000
_cell.length_b   1.000
_cell.length_c   1.000
_cell.angle_alpha   90.00
_cell.angle_beta   90.00
_cell.angle_gamma   90.00
#
_symmetry.space_group_name_H-M   'P 1'
#
loop_
_entity.id
_entity.type
_entity.pdbx_description
1 polymer ?
#
loop_
_entity_poly.entity_id
_entity_poly.type
_entity_poly.pdbx_seq_one_letter_code
_entity_poly.pdbx_strand_id
1 'polypeptide(L)'
;MLLGLAVGLVVGAIVGLVGAGGAIIAVPALVYVVGLDPEDAVPTSLIVVGLASLAGAVPRLRREVSWPLVLMIAVPGVPASWAGAAVGELLNPDWLMLCFALIMIIAGIRMLASARNPAPPVRPAENGSWGGLALRGIPVGLMVGFLTGMLGVGGGFLIIPALTLLLGVPMARAVGTSLVIIAVNSASGFAAHLDGLAIDWSLALSFAAMAMAASLAAARLAHRLNQTVVSRIFAAVIFTVALGVLIQTVPALLPAQAPEAPEDPPAASASLAASRLSFGERSLNVLVENNTGTDMVITAAQLETAAYSSPAPWTPADGDATTLRPGGRVALPVELPEAACSNNGPGFDAAVRLDLETEVEGAAGELIIPAADPYRTVAQAHGQDCLQQEVDAVASFALAPELEVAADGRTAVVRILVTPSGGSGMVNVRIGSTTLLSEAPGQPWPREIEVDAADEPSVIQLRLEPPAEFTAAVYGFVRSACAGGG
;
A
#
# COMPACT_ATOMS: atom_id res chain seq x y z
N MET A 1 -17.34 -12.14 -4.71
CA MET A 1 -18.63 -11.73 -4.09
C MET A 1 -19.00 -12.47 -2.80
N LEU A 2 -19.22 -13.79 -2.79
CA LEU A 2 -19.69 -14.51 -1.58
C LEU A 2 -18.75 -14.37 -0.36
N LEU A 3 -17.43 -14.50 -0.58
CA LEU A 3 -16.41 -14.25 0.44
C LEU A 3 -16.46 -12.81 0.98
N GLY A 4 -16.58 -11.82 0.10
CA GLY A 4 -16.76 -10.41 0.48
C GLY A 4 -18.00 -10.21 1.37
N LEU A 5 -19.15 -10.79 1.02
CA LEU A 5 -20.37 -10.67 1.84
C LEU A 5 -20.20 -11.28 3.25
N ALA A 6 -19.51 -12.42 3.35
CA ALA A 6 -19.22 -13.06 4.64
C ALA A 6 -18.28 -12.20 5.51
N VAL A 7 -17.23 -11.65 4.89
CA VAL A 7 -16.30 -10.74 5.57
C VAL A 7 -17.02 -9.46 6.02
N GLY A 8 -17.84 -8.86 5.15
CA GLY A 8 -18.62 -7.66 5.47
C GLY A 8 -19.56 -7.88 6.66
N LEU A 9 -20.17 -9.05 6.76
CA LEU A 9 -20.99 -9.44 7.91
C LEU A 9 -20.17 -9.53 9.21
N VAL A 10 -18.98 -10.13 9.18
CA VAL A 10 -18.09 -10.23 10.34
C VAL A 10 -17.60 -8.85 10.78
N VAL A 11 -17.10 -8.05 9.84
CA VAL A 11 -16.63 -6.67 10.11
C VAL A 11 -17.76 -5.83 10.68
N GLY A 12 -18.94 -5.85 10.06
CA GLY A 12 -20.12 -5.14 10.54
C GLY A 12 -20.54 -5.57 11.94
N ALA A 13 -20.56 -6.88 12.23
CA ALA A 13 -20.90 -7.38 13.55
C ALA A 13 -19.92 -6.88 14.63
N ILE A 14 -18.62 -6.85 14.34
CA ILE A 14 -17.59 -6.35 15.27
C ILE A 14 -17.77 -4.84 15.50
N VAL A 15 -17.96 -4.06 14.43
CA VAL A 15 -18.23 -2.61 14.51
C VAL A 15 -19.45 -2.34 15.37
N GLY A 16 -20.57 -3.02 15.11
CA GLY A 16 -21.81 -2.81 15.85
C GLY A 16 -21.71 -3.23 17.33
N LEU A 17 -21.07 -4.36 17.61
CA LEU A 17 -20.99 -4.88 18.98
C LEU A 17 -20.07 -4.03 19.85
N VAL A 18 -18.90 -3.69 19.31
CA VAL A 18 -17.79 -3.16 20.10
C VAL A 18 -17.56 -1.68 19.86
N GLY A 19 -18.04 -1.10 18.75
CA GLY A 19 -17.72 0.29 18.36
C GLY A 19 -16.25 0.49 18.01
N ALA A 20 -15.51 -0.62 17.89
CA ALA A 20 -14.14 -0.68 17.44
C ALA A 20 -14.09 -0.39 15.95
N GLY A 21 -13.15 0.44 15.51
CA GLY A 21 -12.96 0.74 14.09
C GLY A 21 -12.78 -0.54 13.30
N GLY A 22 -13.83 -0.99 12.62
CA GLY A 22 -13.84 -2.17 11.76
C GLY A 22 -12.79 -2.09 10.66
N ALA A 23 -12.28 -0.88 10.41
CA ALA A 23 -11.18 -0.59 9.50
C ALA A 23 -9.91 -1.38 9.80
N ILE A 24 -9.59 -1.73 11.07
CA ILE A 24 -8.44 -2.61 11.38
C ILE A 24 -8.57 -3.95 10.63
N ILE A 25 -9.79 -4.45 10.50
CA ILE A 25 -10.07 -5.76 9.90
C ILE A 25 -10.45 -5.57 8.43
N ALA A 26 -11.14 -4.49 8.11
CA ALA A 26 -11.68 -4.25 6.77
C ALA A 26 -10.57 -4.09 5.73
N VAL A 27 -9.51 -3.32 6.03
CA VAL A 27 -8.41 -3.12 5.06
C VAL A 27 -7.70 -4.44 4.76
N PRO A 28 -7.15 -5.19 5.76
CA PRO A 28 -6.52 -6.47 5.49
C PRO A 28 -7.47 -7.50 4.88
N ALA A 29 -8.76 -7.49 5.25
CA ALA A 29 -9.70 -8.44 4.67
C ALA A 29 -10.03 -8.12 3.21
N LEU A 30 -10.10 -6.84 2.83
CA LEU A 30 -10.27 -6.45 1.43
C LEU A 30 -9.02 -6.81 0.61
N VAL A 31 -7.82 -6.58 1.15
CA VAL A 31 -6.58 -6.93 0.44
C VAL A 31 -6.36 -8.44 0.36
N TYR A 32 -6.36 -9.15 1.49
CA TYR A 32 -5.96 -10.57 1.52
C TYR A 32 -7.08 -11.55 1.17
N VAL A 33 -8.34 -11.21 1.45
CA VAL A 33 -9.47 -12.13 1.23
C VAL A 33 -10.20 -11.82 -0.06
N VAL A 34 -10.31 -10.53 -0.41
CA VAL A 34 -10.97 -10.09 -1.64
C VAL A 34 -9.98 -9.89 -2.79
N GLY A 35 -8.68 -9.70 -2.50
CA GLY A 35 -7.63 -9.55 -3.52
C GLY A 35 -7.55 -8.15 -4.11
N LEU A 36 -8.06 -7.13 -3.40
CA LEU A 36 -7.98 -5.74 -3.85
C LEU A 36 -6.58 -5.17 -3.59
N ASP A 37 -6.13 -4.31 -4.51
CA ASP A 37 -4.91 -3.54 -4.29
C ASP A 37 -5.07 -2.58 -3.10
N PRO A 38 -3.99 -2.32 -2.32
CA PRO A 38 -4.05 -1.46 -1.15
C PRO A 38 -4.60 -0.06 -1.42
N GLU A 39 -4.33 0.48 -2.62
CA GLU A 39 -4.80 1.78 -3.09
C GLU A 39 -6.34 1.85 -3.20
N ASP A 40 -7.00 0.77 -3.61
CA ASP A 40 -8.46 0.68 -3.71
C ASP A 40 -9.12 0.18 -2.41
N ALA A 41 -8.40 -0.64 -1.64
CA ALA A 41 -8.91 -1.25 -0.41
C ALA A 41 -9.12 -0.21 0.71
N VAL A 42 -8.21 0.75 0.87
CA VAL A 42 -8.31 1.82 1.88
C VAL A 42 -9.58 2.65 1.71
N PRO A 43 -9.84 3.32 0.57
CA PRO A 43 -11.04 4.13 0.37
C PRO A 43 -12.33 3.30 0.42
N THR A 44 -12.31 2.08 -0.13
CA THR A 44 -13.45 1.14 -0.03
C THR A 44 -13.78 0.80 1.43
N SER A 45 -12.76 0.56 2.26
CA SER A 45 -12.94 0.29 3.68
C SER A 45 -13.52 1.48 4.45
N LEU A 46 -13.13 2.72 4.09
CA LEU A 46 -13.62 3.94 4.74
C LEU A 46 -15.12 4.14 4.48
N ILE A 47 -15.58 3.92 3.24
CA ILE A 47 -17.01 3.94 2.91
C ILE A 47 -17.76 2.92 3.76
N VAL A 48 -17.32 1.66 3.74
CA VAL A 48 -18.00 0.56 4.43
C VAL A 48 -18.05 0.81 5.93
N VAL A 49 -16.91 1.12 6.54
CA VAL A 49 -16.80 1.31 7.99
C VAL A 49 -17.55 2.55 8.43
N GLY A 50 -17.54 3.62 7.62
CA GLY A 50 -18.36 4.81 7.86
C GLY A 50 -19.86 4.49 7.88
N LEU A 51 -20.35 3.79 6.85
CA LEU A 51 -21.76 3.41 6.74
C LEU A 51 -22.18 2.40 7.82
N ALA A 52 -21.37 1.39 8.10
CA ALA A 52 -21.61 0.43 9.17
C ALA A 52 -21.62 1.11 10.55
N SER A 53 -20.74 2.10 10.76
CA SER A 53 -20.67 2.87 12.01
C SER A 53 -21.89 3.78 12.19
N LEU A 54 -22.35 4.43 11.12
CA LEU A 54 -23.62 5.17 11.11
C LEU A 54 -24.79 4.25 11.48
N ALA A 55 -24.91 3.09 10.82
CA ALA A 55 -25.96 2.12 11.11
C ALA A 55 -25.92 1.61 12.56
N GLY A 56 -24.72 1.33 13.08
CA GLY A 56 -24.50 0.91 14.47
C GLY A 56 -24.75 2.01 15.51
N ALA A 57 -24.59 3.29 15.12
CA ALA A 57 -24.91 4.43 15.97
C ALA A 57 -26.43 4.65 16.11
N VAL A 58 -27.24 4.30 15.10
CA VAL A 58 -28.71 4.50 15.08
C VAL A 58 -29.39 4.08 16.40
N PRO A 59 -29.19 2.86 16.93
CA PRO A 59 -29.83 2.43 18.19
C PRO A 59 -29.31 3.16 19.44
N ARG A 60 -28.12 3.77 19.37
CA ARG A 60 -27.36 4.31 20.51
C ARG A 60 -27.40 5.83 20.63
N LEU A 61 -27.81 6.56 19.57
CA LEU A 61 -27.79 8.04 19.50
C LEU A 61 -28.45 8.76 20.68
N ARG A 62 -29.52 8.20 21.25
CA ARG A 62 -30.28 8.87 22.32
C ARG A 62 -29.83 8.51 23.74
N ARG A 63 -29.05 7.44 23.93
CA ARG A 63 -28.75 6.88 25.27
C ARG A 63 -27.27 6.88 25.61
N GLU A 64 -26.42 6.62 24.61
CA GLU A 64 -25.00 6.34 24.82
C GLU A 64 -24.09 7.38 24.17
N VAL A 65 -24.58 8.16 23.20
CA VAL A 65 -23.78 9.19 22.52
C VAL A 65 -23.69 10.46 23.36
N SER A 66 -22.47 10.91 23.63
CA SER A 66 -22.19 12.22 24.20
C SER A 66 -21.74 13.21 23.12
N TRP A 67 -22.67 14.03 22.63
CA TRP A 67 -22.42 15.06 21.62
C TRP A 67 -21.29 16.05 21.94
N PRO A 68 -21.09 16.49 23.20
CA PRO A 68 -19.94 17.35 23.52
C PRO A 68 -18.61 16.67 23.21
N LEU A 69 -18.48 15.38 23.54
CA LEU A 69 -17.26 14.60 23.25
C LEU A 69 -17.09 14.37 21.75
N VAL A 70 -18.18 14.11 21.02
CA VAL A 70 -18.13 14.02 19.54
C VAL A 70 -17.56 15.32 18.96
N LEU A 71 -18.12 16.46 19.34
CA LEU A 71 -17.68 17.77 18.83
C LEU A 71 -16.21 18.05 19.18
N MET A 72 -15.81 17.78 20.42
CA MET A 72 -14.47 18.12 20.92
C MET A 72 -13.37 17.21 20.39
N ILE A 73 -13.70 16.02 19.90
CA ILE A 73 -12.73 15.06 19.36
C ILE A 73 -12.74 15.09 17.83
N ALA A 74 -13.92 15.12 17.20
CA ALA A 74 -14.04 15.08 15.74
C ALA A 74 -13.60 16.40 15.09
N VAL A 75 -13.99 17.56 15.63
CA VAL A 75 -13.63 18.86 15.04
C VAL A 75 -12.11 19.07 14.93
N PRO A 76 -11.29 18.86 15.97
CA PRO A 76 -9.84 18.93 15.83
C PRO A 76 -9.26 17.69 15.13
N GLY A 77 -9.93 16.54 15.17
CA GLY A 77 -9.46 15.30 14.55
C GLY A 77 -9.48 15.34 13.02
N VAL A 78 -10.46 16.01 12.41
CA VAL A 78 -10.57 16.17 10.94
C VAL A 78 -9.34 16.84 10.32
N PRO A 79 -8.93 18.06 10.71
CA PRO A 79 -7.74 18.69 10.13
C PRO A 79 -6.46 17.93 10.49
N ALA A 80 -6.39 17.32 11.68
CA ALA A 80 -5.27 16.48 12.05
C ALA A 80 -5.16 15.23 11.15
N SER A 81 -6.29 14.65 10.73
CA SER A 81 -6.28 13.50 9.81
C SER A 81 -5.72 13.84 8.44
N TRP A 82 -5.99 15.03 7.92
CA TRP A 82 -5.40 15.47 6.67
C TRP A 82 -3.89 15.70 6.79
N ALA A 83 -3.45 16.33 7.89
CA ALA A 83 -2.03 16.48 8.19
C ALA A 83 -1.33 15.12 8.39
N GLY A 84 -2.00 14.17 9.03
CA GLY A 84 -1.49 12.82 9.22
C GLY A 84 -1.35 12.07 7.90
N ALA A 85 -2.36 12.15 7.01
CA ALA A 85 -2.30 11.53 5.69
C ALA A 85 -1.14 12.07 4.86
N ALA A 86 -0.99 13.41 4.83
CA ALA A 86 0.13 14.06 4.17
C ALA A 86 1.48 13.57 4.69
N VAL A 87 1.65 13.40 6.01
CA VAL A 87 2.90 12.87 6.61
C VAL A 87 3.08 11.38 6.34
N GLY A 88 1.99 10.61 6.29
CA GLY A 88 2.01 9.18 6.00
C GLY A 88 2.63 8.86 4.64
N GLU A 89 2.39 9.70 3.64
CA GLU A 89 2.99 9.57 2.30
C GLU A 89 4.53 9.75 2.29
N LEU A 90 5.09 10.46 3.27
CA LEU A 90 6.55 10.61 3.40
C LEU A 90 7.21 9.45 4.18
N LEU A 91 6.42 8.62 4.86
CA LEU A 91 6.93 7.55 5.70
C LEU A 91 6.98 6.22 4.93
N ASN A 92 8.07 5.47 5.12
CA ASN A 92 8.20 4.14 4.54
C ASN A 92 7.11 3.19 5.11
N PRO A 93 6.39 2.43 4.27
CA PRO A 93 5.29 1.53 4.69
C PRO A 93 5.60 0.60 5.87
N ASP A 94 6.84 0.09 5.96
CA ASP A 94 7.24 -0.83 7.03
C ASP A 94 7.19 -0.18 8.41
N TRP A 95 7.60 1.10 8.50
CA TRP A 95 7.55 1.87 9.76
C TRP A 95 6.12 2.18 10.18
N LEU A 96 5.25 2.43 9.20
CA LEU A 96 3.84 2.71 9.43
C LEU A 96 3.11 1.48 10.00
N MET A 97 3.39 0.28 9.44
CA MET A 97 2.90 -1.00 10.00
C MET A 97 3.47 -1.30 11.39
N LEU A 98 4.75 -1.02 11.64
CA LEU A 98 5.35 -1.23 12.95
C LEU A 98 4.72 -0.33 14.02
N CYS A 99 4.53 0.97 13.71
CA CYS A 99 3.84 1.92 14.59
C CYS A 99 2.40 1.48 14.84
N PHE A 100 1.68 1.04 13.81
CA PHE A 100 0.31 0.51 13.93
C PHE A 100 0.23 -0.67 14.89
N ALA A 101 1.10 -1.67 14.70
CA ALA A 101 1.15 -2.87 15.53
C ALA A 101 1.47 -2.54 17.00
N LEU A 102 2.47 -1.67 17.25
CA LEU A 102 2.86 -1.25 18.59
C LEU A 102 1.69 -0.55 19.32
N ILE A 103 1.03 0.38 18.63
CA ILE A 103 -0.12 1.10 19.17
C ILE A 103 -1.27 0.14 19.49
N MET A 104 -1.55 -0.83 18.63
CA MET A 104 -2.56 -1.85 18.88
C MET A 104 -2.24 -2.71 20.11
N ILE A 105 -1.00 -3.15 20.27
CA ILE A 105 -0.56 -3.94 21.43
C ILE A 105 -0.73 -3.11 22.71
N ILE A 106 -0.30 -1.85 22.71
CA ILE A 106 -0.45 -0.95 23.85
C ILE A 106 -1.93 -0.76 24.20
N ALA A 107 -2.79 -0.51 23.21
CA ALA A 107 -4.22 -0.34 23.39
C ALA A 107 -4.88 -1.62 23.95
N GLY A 108 -4.55 -2.78 23.39
CA GLY A 108 -5.05 -4.08 23.84
C GLY A 108 -4.67 -4.40 25.28
N ILE A 109 -3.39 -4.25 25.64
CA ILE A 109 -2.89 -4.47 27.01
C ILE A 109 -3.57 -3.51 27.99
N ARG A 110 -3.65 -2.22 27.65
CA ARG A 110 -4.26 -1.20 28.52
C ARG A 110 -5.75 -1.46 28.74
N MET A 111 -6.48 -1.94 27.73
CA MET A 111 -7.89 -2.24 27.90
C MET A 111 -8.14 -3.50 28.74
N LEU A 112 -7.25 -4.50 28.63
CA LEU A 112 -7.30 -5.69 29.50
C LEU A 112 -7.00 -5.33 30.97
N ALA A 113 -6.11 -4.36 31.20
CA ALA A 113 -5.84 -3.80 32.52
C ALA A 113 -7.03 -2.98 33.07
N SER A 114 -7.69 -2.19 32.23
CA SER A 114 -8.88 -1.42 32.61
C SER A 114 -10.09 -2.31 32.91
N ALA A 115 -10.23 -3.46 32.23
CA ALA A 115 -11.27 -4.45 32.54
C ALA A 115 -11.13 -5.06 33.94
N ARG A 116 -9.91 -5.05 34.52
CA ARG A 116 -9.66 -5.51 35.90
C ARG A 116 -9.90 -4.42 36.93
N ASN A 117 -9.59 -3.16 36.59
CA ASN A 117 -9.76 -1.99 37.46
C ASN A 117 -10.60 -0.92 36.74
N PRO A 118 -11.94 -1.00 36.79
CA PRO A 118 -12.79 0.02 36.21
C PRO A 118 -12.51 1.37 36.88
N ALA A 119 -12.11 2.37 36.10
CA ALA A 119 -11.95 3.72 36.62
C ALA A 119 -13.29 4.21 37.22
N PRO A 120 -13.27 4.95 38.34
CA PRO A 120 -14.49 5.54 38.86
C PRO A 120 -15.13 6.41 37.77
N PRO A 121 -16.46 6.31 37.55
CA PRO A 121 -17.11 6.99 36.45
C PRO A 121 -16.89 8.49 36.58
N VAL A 122 -16.17 9.08 35.64
CA VAL A 122 -16.15 10.53 35.48
C VAL A 122 -17.55 10.89 35.00
N ARG A 123 -18.36 11.47 35.89
CA ARG A 123 -19.61 12.09 35.48
C ARG A 123 -19.22 13.20 34.50
N PRO A 124 -19.67 13.16 33.22
CA PRO A 124 -19.52 14.33 32.36
C PRO A 124 -20.14 15.48 33.13
N ALA A 125 -19.39 16.56 33.31
CA ALA A 125 -19.76 17.64 34.21
C ALA A 125 -21.22 18.06 33.95
N GLU A 126 -22.11 17.72 34.89
CA GLU A 126 -23.45 18.33 34.96
C GLU A 126 -23.33 19.86 35.17
N ASN A 127 -22.14 20.34 35.55
CA ASN A 127 -21.79 21.73 35.73
C ASN A 127 -20.81 22.20 34.66
N GLY A 128 -21.29 22.41 33.42
CA GLY A 128 -20.87 23.48 32.48
C GLY A 128 -19.38 23.87 32.27
N SER A 129 -18.36 23.17 32.77
CA SER A 129 -16.96 23.56 32.62
C SER A 129 -16.38 23.00 31.32
N TRP A 130 -16.87 23.53 30.20
CA TRP A 130 -16.37 23.25 28.85
C TRP A 130 -14.84 23.33 28.75
N GLY A 131 -14.20 24.24 29.52
CA GLY A 131 -12.75 24.43 29.52
C GLY A 131 -11.93 23.23 30.03
N GLY A 132 -12.38 22.53 31.08
CA GLY A 132 -11.63 21.39 31.64
C GLY A 132 -11.70 20.14 30.77
N LEU A 133 -12.83 19.94 30.10
CA LEU A 133 -13.01 18.86 29.14
C LEU A 133 -12.32 19.19 27.80
N ALA A 134 -12.29 20.46 27.38
CA ALA A 134 -11.63 20.91 26.15
C ALA A 134 -10.11 20.72 26.23
N LEU A 135 -9.53 21.07 27.38
CA LEU A 135 -8.09 20.94 27.61
C LEU A 135 -7.59 19.49 27.48
N ARG A 136 -8.44 18.50 27.77
CA ARG A 136 -8.11 17.07 27.64
C ARG A 136 -8.59 16.45 26.33
N GLY A 137 -9.74 16.88 25.80
CA GLY A 137 -10.35 16.30 24.60
C GLY A 137 -9.67 16.73 23.30
N ILE A 138 -9.26 18.00 23.18
CA ILE A 138 -8.60 18.53 21.97
C ILE A 138 -7.29 17.80 21.65
N PRO A 139 -6.31 17.65 22.57
CA PRO A 139 -5.08 16.94 22.25
C PRO A 139 -5.32 15.46 21.91
N VAL A 140 -6.33 14.84 22.52
CA VAL A 140 -6.73 13.47 22.18
C VAL A 140 -7.33 13.39 20.79
N GLY A 141 -8.19 14.33 20.41
CA GLY A 141 -8.75 14.42 19.05
C GLY A 141 -7.69 14.67 17.98
N LEU A 142 -6.76 15.60 18.25
CA LEU A 142 -5.60 15.84 17.37
C LEU A 142 -4.74 14.59 17.21
N MET A 143 -4.36 13.94 18.31
CA MET A 143 -3.50 12.75 18.28
C MET A 143 -4.19 11.59 17.55
N VAL A 144 -5.45 11.30 17.88
CA VAL A 144 -6.20 10.21 17.26
C VAL A 144 -6.47 10.53 15.80
N GLY A 145 -6.86 11.76 15.45
CA GLY A 145 -7.06 12.20 14.08
C GLY A 145 -5.80 12.08 13.24
N PHE A 146 -4.67 12.59 13.75
CA PHE A 146 -3.36 12.51 13.10
C PHE A 146 -2.94 11.06 12.84
N LEU A 147 -3.00 10.20 13.86
CA LEU A 147 -2.70 8.78 13.70
C LEU A 147 -3.67 8.09 12.74
N THR A 148 -4.95 8.48 12.75
CA THR A 148 -5.95 7.93 11.82
C THR A 148 -5.62 8.26 10.37
N GLY A 149 -5.24 9.51 10.12
CA GLY A 149 -4.83 9.98 8.80
C GLY A 149 -3.55 9.31 8.33
N MET A 150 -2.53 9.29 9.18
CA MET A 150 -1.24 8.68 8.89
C MET A 150 -1.34 7.18 8.61
N LEU A 151 -2.27 6.48 9.27
CA LEU A 151 -2.43 5.05 9.11
C LEU A 151 -3.42 4.66 8.00
N GLY A 152 -4.33 5.56 7.58
CA GLY A 152 -5.42 5.25 6.66
C GLY A 152 -6.52 4.31 7.21
N VAL A 153 -6.37 3.77 8.43
CA VAL A 153 -7.23 2.71 8.99
C VAL A 153 -8.45 3.26 9.75
N GLY A 154 -8.99 4.44 9.41
CA GLY A 154 -10.28 4.91 9.94
C GLY A 154 -10.43 5.03 11.48
N GLY A 155 -9.34 5.03 12.26
CA GLY A 155 -9.21 5.58 13.63
C GLY A 155 -9.97 4.94 14.78
N GLY A 156 -11.01 4.16 14.51
CA GLY A 156 -12.00 3.75 15.49
C GLY A 156 -11.48 2.90 16.64
N PHE A 157 -10.39 2.19 16.41
CA PHE A 157 -9.77 1.35 17.42
C PHE A 157 -9.03 2.13 18.49
N LEU A 158 -8.57 3.34 18.18
CA LEU A 158 -7.91 4.23 19.13
C LEU A 158 -8.90 5.09 19.89
N ILE A 159 -10.07 5.36 19.31
CA ILE A 159 -11.07 6.23 19.93
C ILE A 159 -11.60 5.64 21.24
N ILE A 160 -11.87 4.33 21.31
CA ILE A 160 -12.40 3.70 22.52
C ILE A 160 -11.38 3.71 23.68
N PRO A 161 -10.13 3.23 23.51
CA PRO A 161 -9.09 3.35 24.53
C PRO A 161 -8.86 4.81 24.93
N ALA A 162 -8.90 5.74 23.98
CA ALA A 162 -8.74 7.16 24.28
C ALA A 162 -9.86 7.70 25.18
N LEU A 163 -11.12 7.41 24.85
CA LEU A 163 -12.28 7.82 25.64
C LEU A 163 -12.30 7.19 27.04
N THR A 164 -11.95 5.92 27.14
CA THR A 164 -12.03 5.16 28.39
C THR A 164 -10.84 5.41 29.32
N LEU A 165 -9.62 5.46 28.79
CA LEU A 165 -8.39 5.57 29.58
C LEU A 165 -7.98 7.01 29.84
N LEU A 166 -8.08 7.90 28.83
CA LEU A 166 -7.66 9.30 29.00
C LEU A 166 -8.80 10.18 29.52
N LEU A 167 -10.04 9.91 29.12
CA LEU A 167 -11.21 10.72 29.50
C LEU A 167 -12.10 10.05 30.56
N GLY A 168 -11.86 8.79 30.92
CA GLY A 168 -12.62 8.09 31.97
C GLY A 168 -14.08 7.84 31.63
N VAL A 169 -14.43 7.83 30.34
CA VAL A 169 -15.81 7.66 29.87
C VAL A 169 -16.24 6.19 30.06
N PRO A 170 -17.43 5.91 30.62
CA PRO A 170 -17.90 4.54 30.77
C PRO A 170 -18.04 3.86 29.40
N MET A 171 -17.65 2.59 29.32
CA MET A 171 -17.53 1.84 28.06
C MET A 171 -18.78 1.94 27.18
N ALA A 172 -19.98 1.81 27.74
CA ALA A 172 -21.22 1.93 26.97
C ALA A 172 -21.33 3.29 26.25
N ARG A 173 -20.98 4.40 26.93
CA ARG A 173 -20.96 5.72 26.30
C ARG A 173 -19.80 5.90 25.33
N ALA A 174 -18.64 5.32 25.64
CA ALA A 174 -17.47 5.36 24.77
C ALA A 174 -17.76 4.67 23.43
N VAL A 175 -18.42 3.52 23.45
CA VAL A 175 -18.84 2.75 22.27
C VAL A 175 -19.85 3.52 21.41
N GLY A 176 -20.87 4.13 22.03
CA GLY A 176 -21.83 4.96 21.29
C GLY A 176 -21.16 6.19 20.66
N THR A 177 -20.33 6.89 21.43
CA THR A 177 -19.63 8.11 21.00
C THR A 177 -18.58 7.81 19.93
N SER A 178 -17.87 6.67 20.02
CA SER A 178 -16.86 6.28 19.03
C SER A 178 -17.47 6.02 17.66
N LEU A 179 -18.63 5.35 17.58
CA LEU A 179 -19.31 5.09 16.29
C LEU A 179 -19.61 6.36 15.50
N VAL A 180 -20.02 7.44 16.18
CA VAL A 180 -20.27 8.73 15.53
C VAL A 180 -18.97 9.38 15.09
N ILE A 181 -17.93 9.37 15.93
CA ILE A 181 -16.62 9.93 15.57
C ILE A 181 -16.00 9.15 14.40
N ILE A 182 -16.13 7.81 14.37
CA ILE A 182 -15.66 6.96 13.27
C ILE A 182 -16.37 7.32 11.98
N ALA A 183 -17.69 7.52 11.99
CA ALA A 183 -18.44 7.93 10.82
C ALA A 183 -17.93 9.27 10.25
N VAL A 184 -17.68 10.26 11.12
CA VAL A 184 -17.16 11.58 10.72
C VAL A 184 -15.72 11.47 10.18
N ASN A 185 -14.84 10.76 10.89
CA ASN A 185 -13.46 10.58 10.46
C ASN A 185 -13.36 9.77 9.17
N SER A 186 -14.23 8.78 8.96
CA SER A 186 -14.24 7.97 7.74
C SER A 186 -14.71 8.80 6.55
N ALA A 187 -15.71 9.67 6.72
CA ALA A 187 -16.12 10.61 5.68
C ALA A 187 -15.00 11.61 5.34
N SER A 188 -14.28 12.12 6.35
CA SER A 188 -13.12 13.00 6.16
C SER A 188 -11.94 12.29 5.48
N GLY A 189 -11.64 11.07 5.88
CA GLY A 189 -10.57 10.26 5.28
C GLY A 189 -10.89 9.87 3.84
N PHE A 190 -12.15 9.51 3.56
CA PHE A 190 -12.63 9.25 2.21
C PHE A 190 -12.50 10.51 1.34
N ALA A 191 -12.89 11.68 1.87
CA ALA A 191 -12.74 12.96 1.16
C ALA A 191 -11.28 13.29 0.81
N ALA A 192 -10.32 12.90 1.65
CA ALA A 192 -8.90 13.10 1.40
C ALA A 192 -8.33 12.18 0.30
N HIS A 193 -9.02 11.08 -0.02
CA HIS A 193 -8.59 10.10 -1.04
C HIS A 193 -9.50 10.13 -2.28
N LEU A 194 -10.23 11.23 -2.53
CA LEU A 194 -11.18 11.32 -3.65
C LEU A 194 -10.51 11.38 -5.04
N ASP A 195 -9.22 11.71 -5.11
CA ASP A 195 -8.55 12.00 -6.37
C ASP A 195 -8.17 10.72 -7.15
N GLY A 196 -9.07 10.33 -8.04
CA GLY A 196 -8.96 9.26 -9.05
C GLY A 196 -9.04 7.85 -8.49
N LEU A 197 -10.19 7.58 -7.90
CA LEU A 197 -10.59 6.29 -7.36
C LEU A 197 -11.18 5.38 -8.44
N ALA A 198 -10.62 4.18 -8.61
CA ALA A 198 -11.25 3.09 -9.36
C ALA A 198 -12.04 2.16 -8.42
N ILE A 199 -13.02 2.71 -7.68
CA ILE A 199 -13.81 1.89 -6.75
C ILE A 199 -14.84 1.07 -7.53
N ASP A 200 -14.78 -0.26 -7.40
CA ASP A 200 -15.88 -1.14 -7.75
C ASP A 200 -17.08 -0.89 -6.81
N TRP A 201 -17.96 0.01 -7.23
CA TRP A 201 -19.17 0.37 -6.48
C TRP A 201 -20.08 -0.81 -6.21
N SER A 202 -20.08 -1.84 -7.04
CA SER A 202 -20.91 -3.03 -6.84
C SER A 202 -20.43 -3.83 -5.64
N LEU A 203 -19.12 -4.00 -5.50
CA LEU A 203 -18.48 -4.63 -4.35
C LEU A 203 -18.62 -3.75 -3.10
N ALA A 204 -18.32 -2.46 -3.20
CA ALA A 204 -18.38 -1.53 -2.08
C ALA A 204 -19.78 -1.43 -1.45
N LEU A 205 -20.83 -1.28 -2.27
CA LEU A 205 -22.21 -1.21 -1.78
C LEU A 205 -22.70 -2.55 -1.22
N SER A 206 -22.40 -3.67 -1.87
CA SER A 206 -22.85 -4.99 -1.38
C SER A 206 -22.18 -5.35 -0.06
N PHE A 207 -20.89 -5.04 0.08
CA PHE A 207 -20.14 -5.19 1.32
C PHE A 207 -20.65 -4.24 2.42
N ALA A 208 -20.88 -2.97 2.08
CA ALA A 208 -21.45 -1.98 3.00
C ALA A 208 -22.85 -2.37 3.48
N ALA A 209 -23.72 -2.87 2.60
CA ALA A 209 -25.08 -3.28 2.96
C ALA A 209 -25.06 -4.42 4.00
N MET A 210 -24.21 -5.43 3.79
CA MET A 210 -24.03 -6.52 4.75
C MET A 210 -23.43 -6.03 6.06
N ALA A 211 -22.42 -5.16 6.00
CA ALA A 211 -21.80 -4.58 7.18
C ALA A 211 -22.77 -3.70 7.99
N MET A 212 -23.63 -2.92 7.33
CA MET A 212 -24.69 -2.13 7.96
C MET A 212 -25.73 -3.02 8.64
N ALA A 213 -26.21 -4.06 7.96
CA ALA A 213 -27.19 -5.00 8.52
C ALA A 213 -26.64 -5.71 9.75
N ALA A 214 -25.41 -6.21 9.67
CA ALA A 214 -24.72 -6.87 10.77
C ALA A 214 -24.42 -5.92 11.93
N SER A 215 -23.96 -4.69 11.64
CA SER A 215 -23.68 -3.66 12.64
C SER A 215 -24.94 -3.25 13.40
N LEU A 216 -26.05 -3.04 12.69
CA LEU A 216 -27.32 -2.70 13.32
C LEU A 216 -27.84 -3.84 14.21
N ALA A 217 -27.74 -5.08 13.76
CA ALA A 217 -28.13 -6.26 14.54
C ALA A 217 -27.24 -6.43 15.78
N ALA A 218 -25.93 -6.32 15.63
CA ALA A 218 -24.96 -6.45 16.71
C ALA A 218 -25.09 -5.31 17.73
N ALA A 219 -25.32 -4.06 17.30
CA ALA A 219 -25.54 -2.93 18.18
C ALA A 219 -26.80 -3.11 19.05
N ARG A 220 -27.89 -3.66 18.49
CA ARG A 220 -29.09 -4.00 19.25
C ARG A 220 -28.85 -5.12 20.25
N LEU A 221 -28.09 -6.14 19.86
CA LEU A 221 -27.74 -7.28 20.73
C LEU A 221 -26.81 -6.86 21.88
N ALA A 222 -25.90 -5.92 21.62
CA ALA A 222 -24.91 -5.47 22.59
C ALA A 222 -25.53 -4.84 23.85
N HIS A 223 -26.74 -4.29 23.80
CA HIS A 223 -27.46 -3.83 24.99
C HIS A 223 -27.80 -4.96 25.98
N ARG A 224 -27.78 -6.22 25.54
CA ARG A 224 -28.01 -7.40 26.40
C ARG A 224 -26.72 -8.01 26.95
N LEU A 225 -25.55 -7.50 26.55
CA LEU A 225 -24.26 -8.05 26.96
C LEU A 225 -23.68 -7.24 28.13
N ASN A 226 -23.08 -7.95 29.09
CA ASN A 226 -22.36 -7.31 30.19
C ASN A 226 -21.14 -6.54 29.66
N GLN A 227 -20.85 -5.39 30.26
CA GLN A 227 -19.72 -4.52 29.89
C GLN A 227 -18.38 -5.27 29.83
N THR A 228 -18.15 -6.20 30.75
CA THR A 228 -16.95 -7.05 30.79
C THR A 228 -16.83 -7.95 29.57
N VAL A 229 -17.95 -8.45 29.03
CA VAL A 229 -17.96 -9.31 27.83
C VAL A 229 -17.60 -8.50 26.61
N VAL A 230 -18.20 -7.31 26.43
CA VAL A 230 -17.87 -6.40 25.31
C VAL A 230 -16.39 -6.01 25.33
N SER A 231 -15.86 -5.70 26.52
CA SER A 231 -14.43 -5.37 26.69
C SER A 231 -13.51 -6.55 26.36
N ARG A 232 -13.89 -7.79 26.71
CA ARG A 232 -13.10 -8.98 26.37
C ARG A 232 -13.14 -9.29 24.88
N ILE A 233 -14.30 -9.15 24.25
CA ILE A 233 -14.44 -9.34 22.79
C ILE A 233 -13.57 -8.33 22.04
N PHE A 234 -13.57 -7.05 22.44
CA PHE A 234 -12.68 -6.04 21.87
C PHE A 234 -11.20 -6.45 21.95
N ALA A 235 -10.75 -6.81 23.16
CA ALA A 235 -9.36 -7.15 23.38
C ALA A 235 -8.97 -8.39 22.57
N ALA A 236 -9.82 -9.41 22.52
CA ALA A 236 -9.60 -10.60 21.70
C ALA A 236 -9.44 -10.25 20.23
N VAL A 237 -10.34 -9.42 19.67
CA VAL A 237 -10.25 -8.96 18.28
C VAL A 237 -8.94 -8.21 18.01
N ILE A 238 -8.56 -7.26 18.86
CA ILE A 238 -7.30 -6.53 18.69
C ILE A 238 -6.09 -7.46 18.75
N PHE A 239 -6.05 -8.38 19.71
CA PHE A 239 -4.94 -9.34 19.81
C PHE A 239 -4.86 -10.26 18.60
N THR A 240 -6.00 -10.73 18.07
CA THR A 240 -6.03 -11.56 16.86
C THR A 240 -5.47 -10.79 15.67
N VAL A 241 -5.88 -9.54 15.46
CA VAL A 241 -5.35 -8.77 14.32
C VAL A 241 -3.90 -8.36 14.54
N ALA A 242 -3.52 -7.96 15.75
CA ALA A 242 -2.12 -7.65 16.06
C ALA A 242 -1.21 -8.86 15.82
N LEU A 243 -1.65 -10.07 16.19
CA LEU A 243 -0.92 -11.31 15.91
C LEU A 243 -0.85 -11.60 14.41
N GLY A 244 -1.95 -11.41 13.67
CA GLY A 244 -1.97 -11.58 12.21
C GLY A 244 -1.01 -10.64 11.49
N VAL A 245 -1.03 -9.36 11.85
CA VAL A 245 -0.09 -8.36 11.33
C VAL A 245 1.35 -8.74 11.71
N LEU A 246 1.61 -9.13 12.96
CA LEU A 246 2.94 -9.53 13.39
C LEU A 246 3.45 -10.77 12.62
N ILE A 247 2.60 -11.77 12.37
CA ILE A 247 2.97 -12.95 11.58
C ILE A 247 3.31 -12.58 10.13
N GLN A 248 2.68 -11.56 9.55
CA GLN A 248 2.98 -11.11 8.19
C GLN A 248 4.20 -10.18 8.14
N THR A 249 4.35 -9.28 9.11
CA THR A 249 5.39 -8.25 9.11
C THR A 249 6.72 -8.77 9.66
N VAL A 250 6.72 -9.72 10.61
CA VAL A 250 7.97 -10.26 11.18
C VAL A 250 8.82 -11.02 10.16
N PRO A 251 8.28 -11.88 9.28
CA PRO A 251 9.08 -12.51 8.21
C PRO A 251 9.69 -11.50 7.22
N ALA A 252 9.04 -10.33 7.03
CA ALA A 252 9.55 -9.25 6.19
C ALA A 252 10.62 -8.39 6.90
N LEU A 253 10.53 -8.25 8.23
CA LEU A 253 11.46 -7.46 9.06
C LEU A 253 12.63 -8.25 9.62
N LEU A 254 12.48 -9.57 9.75
CA LEU A 254 13.63 -10.44 9.95
C LEU A 254 14.46 -10.31 8.67
N PRO A 255 15.77 -9.97 8.74
CA PRO A 255 16.63 -10.25 7.62
C PRO A 255 16.38 -11.70 7.30
N ALA A 256 15.98 -12.01 6.05
CA ALA A 256 15.71 -13.37 5.62
C ALA A 256 16.78 -14.24 6.28
N GLN A 257 16.37 -15.12 7.21
CA GLN A 257 17.28 -16.17 7.60
C GLN A 257 17.54 -16.86 6.28
N ALA A 258 18.75 -16.66 5.76
CA ALA A 258 19.24 -17.39 4.61
C ALA A 258 18.79 -18.83 4.87
N PRO A 259 18.12 -19.48 3.90
CA PRO A 259 17.66 -20.86 4.07
C PRO A 259 18.77 -21.64 4.78
N GLU A 260 18.40 -22.33 5.86
CA GLU A 260 19.30 -23.07 6.74
C GLU A 260 20.42 -23.65 5.88
N ALA A 261 21.63 -23.09 6.03
CA ALA A 261 22.73 -23.35 5.10
C ALA A 261 22.85 -24.87 4.96
N PRO A 262 22.76 -25.42 3.74
CA PRO A 262 22.83 -26.86 3.57
C PRO A 262 24.13 -27.35 4.22
N GLU A 263 24.12 -28.56 4.81
CA GLU A 263 25.29 -29.14 5.50
C GLU A 263 26.55 -29.14 4.61
N ASP A 264 26.39 -29.02 3.28
CA ASP A 264 27.40 -28.59 2.31
C ASP A 264 26.95 -27.28 1.60
N PRO A 265 27.67 -26.13 1.73
CA PRO A 265 27.32 -24.93 0.98
C PRO A 265 27.44 -25.21 -0.52
N PRO A 266 26.42 -24.86 -1.34
CA PRO A 266 26.48 -25.07 -2.77
C PRO A 266 27.66 -24.30 -3.36
N ALA A 267 28.32 -24.89 -4.35
CA ALA A 267 29.52 -24.33 -4.97
C ALA A 267 29.38 -22.86 -5.42
N ALA A 268 28.17 -22.46 -5.80
CA ALA A 268 27.80 -21.05 -5.96
C ALA A 268 26.37 -20.80 -5.48
N SER A 269 26.06 -19.53 -5.21
CA SER A 269 24.71 -19.07 -4.88
C SER A 269 24.27 -17.99 -5.85
N ALA A 270 22.99 -17.99 -6.21
CA ALA A 270 22.38 -17.00 -7.10
C ALA A 270 21.23 -16.28 -6.41
N SER A 271 21.09 -14.98 -6.64
CA SER A 271 19.93 -14.18 -6.22
C SER A 271 19.52 -13.19 -7.31
N LEU A 272 18.25 -12.77 -7.29
CA LEU A 272 17.70 -11.85 -8.28
C LEU A 272 17.55 -10.44 -7.70
N ALA A 273 17.90 -9.46 -8.52
CA ALA A 273 17.74 -8.05 -8.21
C ALA A 273 17.28 -7.27 -9.44
N ALA A 274 16.40 -6.29 -9.22
CA ALA A 274 15.92 -5.39 -10.25
C ALA A 274 15.98 -3.94 -9.77
N SER A 275 16.31 -3.03 -10.66
CA SER A 275 16.18 -1.58 -10.44
C SER A 275 14.98 -1.04 -11.23
N ARG A 276 14.54 0.20 -10.95
CA ARG A 276 13.48 0.84 -11.74
C ARG A 276 13.79 0.91 -13.24
N LEU A 277 15.06 1.10 -13.60
CA LEU A 277 15.50 1.13 -15.00
C LEU A 277 15.43 -0.26 -15.63
N SER A 278 15.72 -1.31 -14.85
CA SER A 278 15.71 -2.70 -15.30
C SER A 278 14.33 -3.12 -15.83
N PHE A 279 13.24 -2.67 -15.21
CA PHE A 279 11.89 -2.96 -15.69
C PHE A 279 11.58 -2.29 -17.04
N GLY A 280 12.04 -1.06 -17.25
CA GLY A 280 11.83 -0.35 -18.53
C GLY A 280 12.60 -0.99 -19.69
N GLU A 281 13.76 -1.59 -19.40
CA GLU A 281 14.59 -2.30 -20.38
C GLU A 281 14.28 -3.79 -20.48
N ARG A 282 13.28 -4.28 -19.72
CA ARG A 282 12.93 -5.71 -19.60
C ARG A 282 14.16 -6.58 -19.29
N SER A 283 14.98 -6.12 -18.34
CA SER A 283 16.19 -6.81 -17.87
C SER A 283 16.11 -7.13 -16.37
N LEU A 284 16.77 -8.20 -15.94
CA LEU A 284 16.96 -8.54 -14.52
C LEU A 284 18.44 -8.79 -14.23
N ASN A 285 18.90 -8.42 -13.04
CA ASN A 285 20.26 -8.74 -12.62
C ASN A 285 20.26 -10.05 -11.85
N VAL A 286 20.96 -11.05 -12.39
CA VAL A 286 21.30 -12.28 -11.68
C VAL A 286 22.60 -12.05 -10.93
N LEU A 287 22.54 -12.02 -9.60
CA LEU A 287 23.68 -11.87 -8.73
C LEU A 287 24.25 -13.26 -8.40
N VAL A 288 25.41 -13.59 -8.95
CA VAL A 288 26.11 -14.86 -8.71
C VAL A 288 27.27 -14.64 -7.76
N GLU A 289 27.39 -15.49 -6.75
CA GLU A 289 28.48 -15.51 -5.77
C GLU A 289 29.20 -16.85 -5.79
N ASN A 290 30.53 -16.81 -5.89
CA ASN A 290 31.40 -18.00 -5.87
C ASN A 290 31.71 -18.39 -4.43
N ASN A 291 31.17 -19.54 -3.99
CA ASN A 291 31.40 -20.08 -2.65
C ASN A 291 32.51 -21.13 -2.61
N THR A 292 33.15 -21.42 -3.76
CA THR A 292 34.26 -22.37 -3.84
C THR A 292 35.60 -21.74 -3.42
N GLY A 293 36.59 -22.61 -3.15
CA GLY A 293 37.97 -22.19 -2.90
C GLY A 293 38.79 -21.91 -4.17
N THR A 294 38.19 -22.02 -5.36
CA THR A 294 38.86 -21.87 -6.66
C THR A 294 38.20 -20.79 -7.51
N ASP A 295 38.90 -20.29 -8.53
CA ASP A 295 38.30 -19.36 -9.49
C ASP A 295 37.23 -20.07 -10.32
N MET A 296 36.10 -19.40 -10.54
CA MET A 296 34.98 -19.87 -11.35
C MET A 296 34.92 -19.03 -12.63
N VAL A 297 35.01 -19.66 -13.80
CA VAL A 297 35.00 -18.95 -15.09
C VAL A 297 33.66 -19.18 -15.78
N ILE A 298 32.82 -18.14 -15.82
CA ILE A 298 31.47 -18.18 -16.39
C ILE A 298 31.53 -17.74 -17.86
N THR A 299 31.14 -18.62 -18.78
CA THR A 299 31.13 -18.33 -20.23
C THR A 299 29.75 -17.88 -20.73
N ALA A 300 28.69 -18.43 -20.14
CA ALA A 300 27.31 -18.03 -20.39
C ALA A 300 26.44 -18.32 -19.16
N ALA A 301 25.27 -17.67 -19.09
CA ALA A 301 24.27 -17.94 -18.07
C ALA A 301 22.87 -17.91 -18.67
N GLN A 302 21.94 -18.64 -18.09
CA GLN A 302 20.53 -18.61 -18.47
C GLN A 302 19.67 -18.60 -17.21
N LEU A 303 18.77 -17.61 -17.11
CA LEU A 303 17.74 -17.59 -16.09
C LEU A 303 16.53 -18.40 -16.58
N GLU A 304 16.20 -19.46 -15.86
CA GLU A 304 15.08 -20.35 -16.12
C GLU A 304 13.95 -20.08 -15.15
N THR A 305 12.77 -19.77 -15.68
CA THR A 305 11.55 -19.64 -14.89
C THR A 305 10.34 -19.89 -15.78
N ALA A 306 9.28 -20.44 -15.20
CA ALA A 306 8.02 -20.64 -15.91
C ALA A 306 7.29 -19.32 -16.21
N ALA A 307 7.73 -18.20 -15.63
CA ALA A 307 7.17 -16.88 -15.90
C ALA A 307 7.34 -16.43 -17.36
N TYR A 308 8.38 -16.90 -18.06
CA TYR A 308 8.64 -16.51 -19.44
C TYR A 308 8.62 -17.70 -20.41
N SER A 309 8.39 -17.40 -21.68
CA SER A 309 8.23 -18.40 -22.76
C SER A 309 9.50 -19.21 -23.07
N SER A 310 10.68 -18.67 -22.75
CA SER A 310 11.98 -19.32 -22.91
C SER A 310 12.95 -18.91 -21.80
N PRO A 311 14.05 -19.65 -21.57
CA PRO A 311 15.13 -19.19 -20.70
C PRO A 311 15.70 -17.85 -21.17
N ALA A 312 15.97 -16.95 -20.23
CA ALA A 312 16.55 -15.64 -20.49
C ALA A 312 18.08 -15.74 -20.53
N PRO A 313 18.73 -15.58 -21.70
CA PRO A 313 20.16 -15.76 -21.83
C PRO A 313 20.94 -14.53 -21.35
N TRP A 314 22.16 -14.77 -20.87
CA TRP A 314 23.19 -13.77 -20.68
C TRP A 314 24.50 -14.24 -21.31
N THR A 315 25.16 -13.32 -22.01
CA THR A 315 26.50 -13.50 -22.55
C THR A 315 27.36 -12.29 -22.18
N PRO A 316 28.68 -12.48 -21.96
CA PRO A 316 29.59 -11.37 -21.68
C PRO A 316 29.61 -10.34 -22.82
N ALA A 317 29.60 -9.05 -22.48
CA ALA A 317 29.57 -7.96 -23.47
C ALA A 317 30.81 -7.95 -24.39
N ASP A 318 31.97 -8.33 -23.85
CA ASP A 318 33.25 -8.34 -24.58
C ASP A 318 33.53 -9.71 -25.25
N GLY A 319 32.64 -10.69 -25.10
CA GLY A 319 32.83 -12.06 -25.58
C GLY A 319 33.82 -12.91 -24.76
N ASP A 320 34.55 -12.29 -23.84
CA ASP A 320 35.45 -12.96 -22.90
C ASP A 320 34.71 -13.49 -21.66
N ALA A 321 35.11 -14.67 -21.19
CA ALA A 321 34.52 -15.29 -20.01
C ALA A 321 34.71 -14.43 -18.75
N THR A 322 33.73 -14.46 -17.84
CA THR A 322 33.77 -13.72 -16.58
C THR A 322 34.38 -14.58 -15.49
N THR A 323 35.61 -14.25 -15.06
CA THR A 323 36.29 -14.92 -13.94
C THR A 323 35.83 -14.36 -12.60
N LEU A 324 35.25 -15.23 -11.77
CA LEU A 324 34.78 -14.95 -10.43
C LEU A 324 35.69 -15.63 -9.39
N ARG A 325 36.44 -14.82 -8.63
CA ARG A 325 37.34 -15.32 -7.56
C ARG A 325 36.55 -15.92 -6.38
N PRO A 326 37.18 -16.74 -5.53
CA PRO A 326 36.59 -17.19 -4.27
C PRO A 326 36.00 -16.05 -3.43
N GLY A 327 34.73 -16.15 -3.04
CA GLY A 327 33.97 -15.11 -2.33
C GLY A 327 33.63 -13.87 -3.19
N GLY A 328 33.92 -13.93 -4.49
CA GLY A 328 33.60 -12.90 -5.46
C GLY A 328 32.12 -12.93 -5.85
N ARG A 329 31.57 -11.76 -6.17
CA ARG A 329 30.19 -11.58 -6.63
C ARG A 329 30.16 -10.83 -7.96
N VAL A 330 29.26 -11.20 -8.85
CA VAL A 330 29.03 -10.52 -10.13
C VAL A 330 27.54 -10.39 -10.43
N ALA A 331 27.17 -9.29 -11.09
CA ALA A 331 25.82 -9.08 -11.60
C ALA A 331 25.80 -9.39 -13.10
N LEU A 332 24.95 -10.33 -13.49
CA LEU A 332 24.74 -10.76 -14.88
C LEU A 332 23.37 -10.22 -15.33
N PRO A 333 23.31 -9.13 -16.12
CA PRO A 333 22.04 -8.58 -16.61
C PRO A 333 21.45 -9.48 -17.70
N VAL A 334 20.41 -10.24 -17.39
CA VAL A 334 19.67 -11.06 -18.37
C VAL A 334 18.55 -10.24 -19.01
N GLU A 335 18.37 -10.39 -20.32
CA GLU A 335 17.22 -9.82 -21.05
C GLU A 335 16.05 -10.81 -21.00
N LEU A 336 14.88 -10.33 -20.63
CA LEU A 336 13.69 -11.16 -20.45
C LEU A 336 12.98 -11.42 -21.79
N PRO A 337 12.65 -12.69 -22.10
CA PRO A 337 11.88 -13.02 -23.29
C PRO A 337 10.39 -12.66 -23.11
N GLU A 338 9.53 -13.07 -24.03
CA GLU A 338 8.09 -12.83 -23.90
C GLU A 338 7.51 -13.51 -22.67
N ALA A 339 6.70 -12.77 -21.91
CA ALA A 339 6.05 -13.26 -20.70
C ALA A 339 4.95 -14.29 -21.04
N ALA A 340 4.85 -15.34 -20.22
CA ALA A 340 3.84 -16.38 -20.38
C ALA A 340 2.55 -15.97 -19.63
N CYS A 341 1.69 -15.18 -20.27
CA CYS A 341 0.53 -14.54 -19.63
C CYS A 341 -0.75 -15.39 -19.56
N SER A 342 -0.64 -16.72 -19.36
CA SER A 342 -1.82 -17.61 -19.33
C SER A 342 -2.55 -17.57 -17.97
N ASN A 343 -3.88 -17.79 -17.96
CA ASN A 343 -4.80 -17.69 -16.81
C ASN A 343 -4.49 -18.60 -15.60
N ASN A 344 -3.53 -19.50 -15.69
CA ASN A 344 -2.97 -20.23 -14.55
C ASN A 344 -1.57 -19.68 -14.31
N GLY A 345 -1.43 -18.79 -13.32
CA GLY A 345 -0.16 -18.14 -13.01
C GLY A 345 0.98 -19.17 -12.93
N PRO A 346 2.08 -19.00 -13.66
CA PRO A 346 3.22 -19.90 -13.55
C PRO A 346 3.80 -19.86 -12.15
N GLY A 347 4.49 -20.93 -11.75
CA GLY A 347 5.38 -20.84 -10.60
C GLY A 347 6.45 -19.77 -10.87
N PHE A 348 6.64 -18.86 -9.93
CA PHE A 348 7.67 -17.81 -10.01
C PHE A 348 9.03 -18.29 -9.48
N ASP A 349 9.17 -19.60 -9.29
CA ASP A 349 10.46 -20.19 -8.96
C ASP A 349 11.43 -19.95 -10.12
N ALA A 350 12.65 -19.57 -9.78
CA ALA A 350 13.70 -19.25 -10.71
C ALA A 350 14.95 -20.07 -10.42
N ALA A 351 15.57 -20.57 -11.47
CA ALA A 351 16.87 -21.24 -11.41
C ALA A 351 17.80 -20.58 -12.43
N VAL A 352 19.10 -20.60 -12.15
CA VAL A 352 20.12 -20.08 -13.06
C VAL A 352 20.99 -21.25 -13.47
N ARG A 353 21.08 -21.47 -14.79
CA ARG A 353 22.04 -22.37 -15.42
C ARG A 353 23.29 -21.56 -15.77
N LEU A 354 24.44 -21.95 -15.24
CA LEU A 354 25.74 -21.36 -15.54
C LEU A 354 26.55 -22.34 -16.39
N ASP A 355 27.05 -21.87 -17.53
CA ASP A 355 28.03 -22.59 -18.34
C ASP A 355 29.43 -22.21 -17.85
N LEU A 356 30.21 -23.21 -17.45
CA LEU A 356 31.50 -23.01 -16.79
C LEU A 356 32.64 -23.61 -17.60
N GLU A 357 33.74 -22.87 -17.74
CA GLU A 357 34.99 -23.39 -18.34
C GLU A 357 35.81 -24.22 -17.34
N THR A 358 35.70 -23.90 -16.05
CA THR A 358 36.41 -24.55 -14.95
C THR A 358 35.60 -25.70 -14.36
N GLU A 359 36.27 -26.82 -14.05
CA GLU A 359 35.66 -27.96 -13.35
C GLU A 359 35.33 -27.59 -11.90
N VAL A 360 34.06 -27.68 -11.53
CA VAL A 360 33.56 -27.43 -10.18
C VAL A 360 32.97 -28.74 -9.66
N GLU A 361 33.47 -29.25 -8.53
CA GLU A 361 33.02 -30.51 -7.91
C GLU A 361 32.99 -31.76 -8.82
N GLY A 362 33.94 -31.89 -9.76
CA GLY A 362 34.08 -33.10 -10.58
C GLY A 362 33.13 -33.19 -11.78
N ALA A 363 32.40 -32.12 -12.08
CA ALA A 363 31.63 -31.96 -13.30
C ALA A 363 32.07 -30.68 -14.03
N ALA A 364 32.74 -30.85 -15.18
CA ALA A 364 32.96 -29.76 -16.12
C ALA A 364 31.72 -29.62 -17.00
N GLY A 365 31.18 -28.41 -17.13
CA GLY A 365 30.25 -28.07 -18.22
C GLY A 365 29.06 -27.21 -17.82
N GLU A 366 28.36 -27.51 -16.72
CA GLU A 366 27.08 -26.86 -16.42
C GLU A 366 26.76 -26.92 -14.91
N LEU A 367 26.33 -25.80 -14.32
CA LEU A 367 25.91 -25.71 -12.93
C LEU A 367 24.53 -25.06 -12.83
N ILE A 368 23.55 -25.77 -12.30
CA ILE A 368 22.18 -25.27 -12.09
C ILE A 368 22.00 -24.93 -10.61
N ILE A 369 21.65 -23.68 -10.32
CA ILE A 369 21.53 -23.15 -8.96
C ILE A 369 20.15 -22.52 -8.80
N PRO A 370 19.40 -22.80 -7.72
CA PRO A 370 18.17 -22.06 -7.43
C PRO A 370 18.50 -20.58 -7.19
N ALA A 371 17.75 -19.67 -7.83
CA ALA A 371 17.94 -18.24 -7.68
C ALA A 371 16.98 -17.70 -6.61
N ALA A 372 17.53 -17.16 -5.53
CA ALA A 372 16.74 -16.56 -4.47
C ALA A 372 16.10 -15.25 -4.95
N ASP A 373 14.76 -15.14 -4.85
CA ASP A 373 14.00 -13.93 -5.20
C ASP A 373 13.26 -13.36 -3.98
N PRO A 374 13.97 -12.77 -3.00
CA PRO A 374 13.37 -12.30 -1.75
C PRO A 374 12.35 -11.16 -1.97
N TYR A 375 12.49 -10.41 -3.06
CA TYR A 375 11.65 -9.26 -3.37
C TYR A 375 10.56 -9.58 -4.42
N ARG A 376 10.41 -10.85 -4.82
CA ARG A 376 9.46 -11.27 -5.86
C ARG A 376 9.60 -10.48 -7.16
N THR A 377 10.84 -10.17 -7.52
CA THR A 377 11.22 -9.42 -8.72
C THR A 377 10.71 -10.07 -10.00
N VAL A 378 10.71 -11.41 -10.08
CA VAL A 378 10.19 -12.14 -11.25
C VAL A 378 8.68 -11.95 -11.39
N ALA A 379 7.94 -12.07 -10.29
CA ALA A 379 6.49 -11.88 -10.29
C ALA A 379 6.11 -10.44 -10.64
N GLN A 380 6.88 -9.47 -10.14
CA GLN A 380 6.67 -8.05 -10.46
C GLN A 380 6.93 -7.77 -11.94
N ALA A 381 8.07 -8.22 -12.48
CA ALA A 381 8.41 -8.03 -13.89
C ALA A 381 7.40 -8.73 -14.82
N HIS A 382 7.01 -9.96 -14.50
CA HIS A 382 6.00 -10.72 -15.25
C HIS A 382 4.64 -10.00 -15.28
N GLY A 383 4.18 -9.48 -14.14
CA GLY A 383 2.93 -8.73 -14.07
C GLY A 383 2.95 -7.46 -14.93
N GLN A 384 4.08 -6.75 -14.97
CA GLN A 384 4.24 -5.57 -15.83
C GLN A 384 4.26 -5.95 -17.32
N ASP A 385 4.99 -7.01 -17.69
CA ASP A 385 5.04 -7.47 -19.08
C ASP A 385 3.67 -7.95 -19.57
N CYS A 386 2.91 -8.66 -18.74
CA CYS A 386 1.55 -9.09 -19.09
C CYS A 386 0.58 -7.93 -19.22
N LEU A 387 0.64 -6.95 -18.32
CA LEU A 387 -0.14 -5.73 -18.46
C LEU A 387 0.21 -4.99 -19.75
N GLN A 388 1.51 -4.86 -20.05
CA GLN A 388 1.98 -4.22 -21.29
C GLN A 388 1.46 -4.96 -22.53
N GLN A 389 1.45 -6.30 -22.53
CA GLN A 389 0.90 -7.10 -23.62
C GLN A 389 -0.60 -6.88 -23.82
N GLU A 390 -1.38 -6.79 -22.73
CA GLU A 390 -2.82 -6.46 -22.80
C GLU A 390 -3.06 -5.04 -23.34
N VAL A 391 -2.23 -4.08 -22.93
CA VAL A 391 -2.31 -2.69 -23.41
C VAL A 391 -1.97 -2.60 -24.90
N ASP A 392 -0.88 -3.23 -25.33
CA ASP A 392 -0.44 -3.23 -26.74
C ASP A 392 -1.45 -3.93 -27.67
N ALA A 393 -2.26 -4.86 -27.14
CA ALA A 393 -3.37 -5.48 -27.87
C ALA A 393 -4.53 -4.51 -28.17
N VAL A 394 -4.58 -3.35 -27.52
CA VAL A 394 -5.57 -2.28 -27.75
C VAL A 394 -4.94 -1.08 -28.48
N ALA A 395 -3.82 -0.57 -27.98
CA ALA A 395 -3.13 0.57 -28.58
C ALA A 395 -1.65 0.61 -28.17
N SER A 396 -0.80 1.08 -29.08
CA SER A 396 0.60 1.38 -28.76
C SER A 396 0.79 2.85 -28.40
N PHE A 397 1.69 3.12 -27.47
CA PHE A 397 2.03 4.45 -26.98
C PHE A 397 3.49 4.76 -27.30
N ALA A 398 3.74 5.85 -28.01
CA ALA A 398 5.09 6.28 -28.34
C ALA A 398 5.28 7.78 -28.12
N LEU A 399 6.47 8.21 -27.73
CA LEU A 399 6.82 9.62 -27.73
C LEU A 399 7.06 10.10 -29.16
N ALA A 400 6.51 11.27 -29.49
CA ALA A 400 6.83 11.91 -30.76
C ALA A 400 8.33 12.25 -30.79
N PRO A 401 9.02 12.03 -31.92
CA PRO A 401 10.44 12.36 -32.05
C PRO A 401 10.69 13.87 -32.02
N GLU A 402 9.65 14.68 -32.29
CA GLU A 402 9.74 16.14 -32.30
C GLU A 402 9.37 16.74 -30.94
N LEU A 403 10.37 17.34 -30.28
CA LEU A 403 10.19 18.18 -29.10
C LEU A 403 9.79 19.60 -29.54
N GLU A 404 8.64 20.07 -29.07
CA GLU A 404 8.16 21.43 -29.32
C GLU A 404 8.30 22.29 -28.06
N VAL A 405 8.73 23.54 -28.22
CA VAL A 405 8.65 24.56 -27.18
C VAL A 405 7.44 25.42 -27.50
N ALA A 406 6.53 25.60 -26.53
CA ALA A 406 5.35 26.41 -26.72
C ALA A 406 5.71 27.86 -27.05
N ALA A 407 4.78 28.60 -27.65
CA ALA A 407 4.99 29.98 -28.10
C ALA A 407 5.39 30.96 -26.97
N ASP A 408 5.20 30.59 -25.71
CA ASP A 408 5.63 31.35 -24.52
C ASP A 408 7.15 31.23 -24.23
N GLY A 409 7.86 30.33 -24.91
CA GLY A 409 9.30 30.10 -24.75
C GLY A 409 9.70 29.49 -23.40
N ARG A 410 8.75 29.03 -22.58
CA ARG A 410 8.99 28.51 -21.22
C ARG A 410 8.40 27.13 -20.99
N THR A 411 7.41 26.75 -21.80
CA THR A 411 6.71 25.47 -21.67
C THR A 411 7.21 24.51 -22.74
N ALA A 412 7.60 23.30 -22.34
CA ALA A 412 7.89 22.21 -23.28
C ALA A 412 6.60 21.43 -23.57
N VAL A 413 6.43 20.95 -24.80
CA VAL A 413 5.30 20.12 -25.20
C VAL A 413 5.82 18.75 -25.57
N VAL A 414 5.48 17.75 -24.74
CA VAL A 414 5.70 16.34 -25.06
C VAL A 414 4.44 15.81 -25.71
N ARG A 415 4.59 15.19 -26.87
CA ARG A 415 3.49 14.56 -27.60
C ARG A 415 3.57 13.05 -27.44
N ILE A 416 2.50 12.45 -26.98
CA ILE A 416 2.33 10.99 -26.96
C ILE A 416 1.46 10.62 -28.14
N LEU A 417 2.00 9.83 -29.07
CA LEU A 417 1.26 9.21 -30.15
C LEU A 417 0.59 7.96 -29.60
N VAL A 418 -0.73 7.90 -29.76
CA VAL A 418 -1.54 6.73 -29.46
C VAL A 418 -1.99 6.14 -30.79
N THR A 419 -1.53 4.92 -31.08
CA THR A 419 -1.90 4.22 -32.30
C THR A 419 -2.69 2.97 -31.93
N PRO A 420 -4.03 2.99 -32.13
CA PRO A 420 -4.87 1.81 -31.90
C PRO A 420 -4.38 0.63 -32.74
N SER A 421 -4.32 -0.55 -32.14
CA SER A 421 -3.81 -1.76 -32.79
C SER A 421 -4.89 -2.57 -33.50
N GLY A 422 -6.16 -2.14 -33.42
CA GLY A 422 -7.29 -2.78 -34.12
C GLY A 422 -7.80 -4.07 -33.47
N GLY A 423 -7.36 -4.37 -32.24
CA GLY A 423 -7.87 -5.47 -31.41
C GLY A 423 -9.30 -5.23 -30.89
N SER A 424 -9.66 -5.92 -29.81
CA SER A 424 -10.92 -5.70 -29.10
C SER A 424 -10.63 -5.35 -27.64
N GLY A 425 -11.07 -4.19 -27.19
CA GLY A 425 -10.85 -3.75 -25.82
C GLY A 425 -10.82 -2.23 -25.71
N MET A 426 -10.82 -1.76 -24.47
CA MET A 426 -10.70 -0.35 -24.13
C MET A 426 -9.64 -0.22 -23.04
N VAL A 427 -8.72 0.73 -23.20
CA VAL A 427 -7.71 1.06 -22.20
C VAL A 427 -8.01 2.43 -21.62
N ASN A 428 -7.98 2.50 -20.28
CA ASN A 428 -8.10 3.74 -19.53
C ASN A 428 -6.71 4.22 -19.12
N VAL A 429 -6.27 5.34 -19.70
CA VAL A 429 -4.97 5.93 -19.39
C VAL A 429 -5.16 7.11 -18.43
N ARG A 430 -4.42 7.08 -17.33
CA ARG A 430 -4.35 8.19 -16.38
C ARG A 430 -2.93 8.73 -16.31
N ILE A 431 -2.80 10.03 -16.54
CA ILE A 431 -1.52 10.73 -16.48
C ILE A 431 -1.45 11.47 -15.14
N GLY A 432 -0.50 11.08 -14.28
CA GLY A 432 -0.30 11.65 -12.94
C GLY A 432 0.96 12.52 -12.86
N SER A 433 1.11 13.29 -11.78
CA SER A 433 2.27 14.17 -11.56
C SER A 433 3.55 13.40 -11.20
N THR A 434 4.72 13.96 -11.52
CA THR A 434 6.02 13.42 -11.09
C THR A 434 6.90 14.50 -10.45
N THR A 435 8.01 14.11 -9.82
CA THR A 435 8.99 15.07 -9.28
C THR A 435 9.82 15.76 -10.36
N LEU A 436 9.87 15.21 -11.58
CA LEU A 436 10.67 15.71 -12.69
C LEU A 436 9.86 16.55 -13.70
N LEU A 437 8.56 16.32 -13.76
CA LEU A 437 7.63 16.93 -14.71
C LEU A 437 6.40 17.48 -13.99
N SER A 438 6.13 18.77 -14.17
CA SER A 438 4.91 19.42 -13.67
C SER A 438 4.03 19.93 -14.81
N GLU A 439 2.72 19.84 -14.59
CA GLU A 439 1.68 20.39 -15.45
C GLU A 439 1.80 21.92 -15.53
N ALA A 440 1.61 22.47 -16.74
CA ALA A 440 1.61 23.92 -16.93
C ALA A 440 0.37 24.57 -16.26
N PRO A 441 0.54 25.64 -15.47
CA PRO A 441 -0.56 26.33 -14.80
C PRO A 441 -1.63 26.80 -15.79
N GLY A 442 -2.87 26.33 -15.61
CA GLY A 442 -4.00 26.67 -16.47
C GLY A 442 -4.18 25.77 -17.70
N GLN A 443 -3.32 24.77 -17.90
CA GLN A 443 -3.53 23.72 -18.91
C GLN A 443 -3.29 22.31 -18.35
N PRO A 444 -4.26 21.82 -17.56
CA PRO A 444 -4.73 20.46 -17.56
C PRO A 444 -4.00 19.39 -18.36
N TRP A 445 -3.18 18.50 -17.82
CA TRP A 445 -3.00 17.21 -18.45
C TRP A 445 -4.37 16.50 -18.45
N PRO A 446 -4.74 15.86 -19.55
CA PRO A 446 -5.97 15.08 -19.61
C PRO A 446 -5.91 13.96 -18.57
N ARG A 447 -6.97 13.87 -17.77
CA ARG A 447 -7.19 12.82 -16.78
C ARG A 447 -8.28 11.92 -17.34
N GLU A 448 -8.04 10.62 -17.37
CA GLU A 448 -8.96 9.60 -17.89
C GLU A 448 -9.14 9.67 -19.42
N ILE A 449 -8.14 9.16 -20.13
CA ILE A 449 -8.18 9.00 -21.58
C ILE A 449 -8.64 7.58 -21.88
N GLU A 450 -9.85 7.44 -22.41
CA GLU A 450 -10.34 6.20 -22.99
C GLU A 450 -9.76 6.04 -24.39
N VAL A 451 -9.16 4.89 -24.66
CA VAL A 451 -8.67 4.50 -25.99
C VAL A 451 -9.34 3.19 -26.37
N ASP A 452 -10.18 3.22 -27.40
CA ASP A 452 -10.75 2.03 -28.01
C ASP A 452 -9.85 1.54 -29.14
N ALA A 453 -9.76 0.23 -29.33
CA ALA A 453 -9.01 -0.36 -30.42
C ALA A 453 -9.51 0.05 -31.81
N ALA A 454 -10.76 0.51 -31.93
CA ALA A 454 -11.37 1.00 -33.17
C ALA A 454 -11.16 2.50 -33.44
N ASP A 455 -10.52 3.24 -32.52
CA ASP A 455 -10.31 4.68 -32.68
C ASP A 455 -9.33 5.02 -33.81
N GLU A 456 -9.36 6.28 -34.27
CA GLU A 456 -8.31 6.80 -35.15
C GLU A 456 -7.05 7.16 -34.34
N PRO A 457 -5.83 7.05 -34.93
CA PRO A 457 -4.61 7.48 -34.27
C PRO A 457 -4.72 8.90 -33.74
N SER A 458 -4.37 9.09 -32.46
CA SER A 458 -4.52 10.37 -31.78
C SER A 458 -3.21 10.82 -31.15
N VAL A 459 -3.10 12.12 -30.88
CA VAL A 459 -1.90 12.72 -30.27
C VAL A 459 -2.32 13.44 -29.00
N ILE A 460 -1.78 12.98 -27.88
CA ILE A 460 -1.97 13.61 -26.58
C ILE A 460 -0.84 14.61 -26.37
N GLN A 461 -1.18 15.86 -26.12
CA GLN A 461 -0.20 16.92 -25.86
C GLN A 461 -0.07 17.16 -24.35
N LEU A 462 1.11 16.90 -23.81
CA LEU A 462 1.47 17.18 -22.42
C LEU A 462 2.32 18.43 -22.36
N ARG A 463 1.74 19.49 -21.79
CA ARG A 463 2.45 20.75 -21.57
C ARG A 463 3.13 20.72 -20.22
N LEU A 464 4.44 20.89 -20.25
CA LEU A 464 5.34 20.72 -19.14
C LEU A 464 5.97 22.07 -18.81
N GLU A 465 5.90 22.46 -17.54
CA GLU A 465 6.75 23.51 -16.99
C GLU A 465 7.81 22.88 -16.06
N PRO A 466 9.00 23.47 -15.93
CA PRO A 466 9.96 23.04 -14.93
C PRO A 466 9.35 23.23 -13.54
N PRO A 467 9.53 22.27 -12.61
CA PRO A 467 8.94 22.38 -11.29
C PRO A 467 9.37 23.68 -10.60
N ALA A 468 8.45 24.32 -9.87
CA ALA A 468 8.70 25.60 -9.20
C ALA A 468 9.95 25.54 -8.29
N GLU A 469 10.21 24.39 -7.66
CA GLU A 469 11.38 24.13 -6.83
C GLU A 469 12.69 24.07 -7.65
N PHE A 470 12.65 23.47 -8.84
CA PHE A 470 13.81 23.41 -9.74
C PHE A 470 14.14 24.78 -10.30
N THR A 471 13.10 25.56 -10.63
CA THR A 471 13.24 26.94 -11.09
C THR A 471 13.88 27.81 -10.01
N ALA A 472 13.50 27.65 -8.74
CA ALA A 472 14.09 28.36 -7.60
C ALA A 472 15.56 27.95 -7.35
N ALA A 473 15.87 26.65 -7.45
CA ALA A 473 17.23 26.14 -7.29
C ALA A 473 18.18 26.62 -8.40
N VAL A 474 17.74 26.56 -9.66
CA VAL A 474 18.50 27.05 -10.82
C VAL A 474 18.64 28.58 -10.78
N TYR A 475 17.59 29.33 -10.45
CA TYR A 475 17.71 30.78 -10.26
C TYR A 475 18.66 31.12 -9.11
N GLY A 476 18.62 30.38 -8.00
CA GLY A 476 19.55 30.54 -6.89
C GLY A 476 21.00 30.29 -7.29
N PHE A 477 21.25 29.24 -8.08
CA PHE A 477 22.56 28.88 -8.59
C PHE A 477 23.10 29.85 -9.64
N VAL A 478 22.26 30.32 -10.57
CA VAL A 478 22.65 31.32 -11.58
C VAL A 478 22.90 32.68 -10.92
N ARG A 479 22.10 33.05 -9.92
CA ARG A 479 22.29 34.31 -9.19
C ARG A 479 23.56 34.28 -8.32
N SER A 480 23.92 33.14 -7.72
CA SER A 480 25.18 32.99 -6.99
C SER A 480 26.38 32.96 -7.95
N ALA A 481 26.25 32.33 -9.12
CA ALA A 481 27.29 32.33 -10.16
C ALA A 481 27.52 33.72 -10.78
N CYS A 482 26.46 34.50 -11.02
CA CYS A 482 26.58 35.87 -11.54
C CYS A 482 26.98 36.91 -10.47
N ALA A 483 26.67 36.67 -9.19
CA ALA A 483 27.14 37.53 -8.09
C ALA A 483 28.62 37.31 -7.72
N GLY A 484 29.22 36.19 -8.17
CA GLY A 484 30.61 35.83 -7.91
C GLY A 484 31.60 36.15 -9.04
N GLY A 485 31.16 36.76 -10.14
CA GLY A 485 32.01 37.08 -11.30
C GLY A 485 32.17 38.58 -11.53
N GLY A 486 33.15 39.17 -10.84
CA GLY A 486 33.80 40.42 -11.23
C GLY A 486 35.22 40.14 -11.72
#